data_AF-A0A2V8WH10-F1
#
_entry.id   AF-A0A2V8WH10-F1
#
_cell.length_a   1.000
_cell.length_b   1.000
_cell.length_c   1.000
_cell.angle_alpha   90.00
_cell.angle_beta   90.00
_cell.angle_gamma   90.00
#
_symmetry.space_group_name_H-M   'P 1'
#
loop_
_entity.id
_entity.type
_entity.pdbx_description
1 polymer ?
#
loop_
_entity_poly.entity_id
_entity_poly.type
_entity_poly.pdbx_seq_one_letter_code
_entity_poly.pdbx_strand_id
1 'polypeptide(L)'
;MRTLTQLQQNRKIVQDFTLTTLAGIPGLLARLMYVASLRDLSSGRYEHAGLAALYPDEALQQAIGLCHEQVFERFLETPLSVQQQDLRTCLSTMQGGLQSAIIHWRNMESYRVLMPEQSPDYLKELFCSNLRVLLEILQEECTQARSTA
;
A
#
# COMPACT_ATOMS: atom_id res chain seq x y z
N MET A 1 2.64 -33.90 -0.08
CA MET A 1 3.91 -33.45 -0.72
C MET A 1 3.72 -32.23 -1.61
N ARG A 2 2.71 -32.17 -2.49
CA ARG A 2 2.45 -31.04 -3.41
C ARG A 2 2.27 -29.66 -2.73
N THR A 3 1.62 -29.62 -1.56
CA THR A 3 1.40 -28.40 -0.76
C THR A 3 2.68 -27.79 -0.18
N LEU A 4 3.63 -28.63 0.25
CA LEU A 4 4.92 -28.16 0.77
C LEU A 4 5.77 -27.51 -0.33
N THR A 5 5.74 -28.06 -1.54
CA THR A 5 6.43 -27.49 -2.71
C THR A 5 5.83 -26.15 -3.12
N GLN A 6 4.50 -26.02 -3.11
CA GLN A 6 3.82 -24.75 -3.40
C GLN A 6 4.12 -23.67 -2.37
N LEU A 7 4.12 -24.02 -1.07
CA LEU A 7 4.50 -23.09 -0.01
C LEU A 7 5.95 -22.62 -0.13
N GLN A 8 6.88 -23.53 -0.44
CA GLN A 8 8.29 -23.18 -0.68
C GLN A 8 8.45 -22.25 -1.88
N GLN A 9 7.72 -22.53 -2.97
CA GLN A 9 7.72 -21.69 -4.16
C GLN A 9 7.19 -20.29 -3.88
N ASN A 10 6.02 -20.17 -3.23
CA ASN A 10 5.45 -18.86 -2.87
C ASN A 10 6.41 -18.07 -1.97
N ARG A 11 7.08 -18.73 -1.02
CA ARG A 11 8.07 -18.08 -0.15
C ARG A 11 9.24 -17.50 -0.94
N LYS A 12 9.72 -18.21 -1.96
CA LYS A 12 10.77 -17.73 -2.85
C LYS A 12 10.30 -16.52 -3.67
N ILE A 13 9.10 -16.57 -4.24
CA ILE A 13 8.53 -15.45 -5.01
C ILE A 13 8.38 -14.21 -4.14
N VAL A 14 7.82 -14.35 -2.93
CA VAL A 14 7.69 -13.24 -1.98
C VAL A 14 9.05 -12.67 -1.60
N GLN A 15 10.04 -13.53 -1.36
CA GLN A 15 11.40 -13.10 -1.05
C GLN A 15 12.04 -12.33 -2.21
N ASP A 16 11.96 -12.85 -3.44
CA ASP A 16 12.47 -12.19 -4.64
C ASP A 16 11.79 -10.83 -4.82
N PHE A 17 10.47 -10.78 -4.78
CA PHE A 17 9.70 -9.55 -4.91
C PHE A 17 10.04 -8.51 -3.83
N THR A 18 10.19 -8.96 -2.59
CA THR A 18 10.52 -8.08 -1.47
C THR A 18 11.94 -7.54 -1.59
N LEU A 19 12.93 -8.39 -1.90
CA LEU A 19 14.34 -8.01 -1.94
C LEU A 19 14.71 -7.24 -3.20
N THR A 20 14.06 -7.50 -4.33
CA THR A 20 14.41 -6.87 -5.61
C THR A 20 13.56 -5.64 -5.92
N THR A 21 12.27 -5.67 -5.61
CA THR A 21 11.34 -4.58 -5.95
C THR A 21 11.04 -3.71 -4.74
N LEU A 22 10.47 -4.28 -3.67
CA LEU A 22 9.97 -3.47 -2.54
C LEU A 22 11.10 -2.85 -1.70
N ALA A 23 12.27 -3.48 -1.64
CA ALA A 23 13.42 -2.94 -0.92
C ALA A 23 13.87 -1.58 -1.46
N GLY A 24 13.67 -1.32 -2.77
CA GLY A 24 13.99 -0.04 -3.39
C GLY A 24 12.98 1.08 -3.12
N ILE A 25 11.83 0.75 -2.51
CA ILE A 25 10.75 1.71 -2.22
C ILE A 25 10.82 2.08 -0.74
N PRO A 26 11.12 3.35 -0.39
CA PRO A 26 11.13 3.79 1.00
C PRO A 26 9.69 4.06 1.49
N GLY A 27 9.38 3.67 2.73
CA GLY A 27 8.06 3.85 3.33
C GLY A 27 7.11 2.67 3.11
N LEU A 28 6.28 2.37 4.12
CA LEU A 28 5.31 1.29 4.04
C LEU A 28 4.12 1.69 3.18
N LEU A 29 3.67 2.95 3.25
CA LEU A 29 2.58 3.44 2.41
C LEU A 29 2.97 3.45 0.94
N ALA A 30 4.19 3.87 0.59
CA ALA A 30 4.67 3.83 -0.79
C ALA A 30 4.76 2.40 -1.33
N ARG A 31 5.22 1.45 -0.51
CA ARG A 31 5.20 0.01 -0.86
C ARG A 31 3.77 -0.48 -1.05
N LEU A 32 2.85 -0.11 -0.16
CA LEU A 32 1.44 -0.48 -0.26
C LEU A 32 0.83 0.05 -1.56
N MET A 33 1.05 1.33 -1.88
CA MET A 33 0.63 1.96 -3.13
C MET A 33 1.17 1.23 -4.36
N TYR A 34 2.46 0.87 -4.32
CA TYR A 34 3.07 0.11 -5.41
C TYR A 34 2.41 -1.25 -5.60
N VAL A 35 2.28 -2.05 -4.53
CA VAL A 35 1.66 -3.39 -4.64
C VAL A 35 0.20 -3.29 -5.07
N ALA A 36 -0.56 -2.33 -4.54
CA ALA A 36 -1.93 -2.06 -4.95
C ALA A 36 -2.03 -1.69 -6.44
N SER A 37 -1.05 -0.95 -6.98
CA SER A 37 -1.00 -0.58 -8.40
C SER A 37 -0.79 -1.75 -9.35
N LEU A 38 -0.27 -2.88 -8.85
CA LEU A 38 -0.14 -4.11 -9.63
C LEU A 38 -1.50 -4.81 -9.78
N ARG A 39 -2.50 -4.48 -8.96
CA ARG A 39 -3.82 -5.11 -9.00
C ARG A 39 -4.70 -4.43 -10.03
N ASP A 40 -5.16 -5.19 -11.02
CA ASP A 40 -6.26 -4.75 -11.87
C ASP A 40 -7.56 -4.71 -11.05
N LEU A 41 -8.19 -3.54 -10.98
CA LEU A 41 -9.38 -3.34 -10.15
C LEU A 41 -10.63 -4.04 -10.72
N SER A 42 -10.63 -4.39 -12.01
CA SER A 42 -11.78 -5.06 -12.64
C SER A 42 -11.81 -6.57 -12.38
N SER A 43 -10.64 -7.20 -12.36
CA SER A 43 -10.48 -8.66 -12.22
C SER A 43 -9.92 -9.08 -10.86
N GLY A 44 -9.34 -8.17 -10.09
CA GLY A 44 -8.65 -8.45 -8.83
C GLY A 44 -7.27 -9.09 -9.01
N ARG A 45 -6.82 -9.30 -10.25
CA ARG A 45 -5.58 -10.00 -10.57
C ARG A 45 -4.38 -9.08 -10.51
N TYR A 46 -3.25 -9.60 -10.04
CA TYR A 46 -1.98 -8.90 -10.00
C TYR A 46 -1.19 -9.10 -11.28
N GLU A 47 -0.60 -8.03 -11.79
CA GLU A 47 0.25 -8.03 -12.97
C GLU A 47 1.65 -7.53 -12.62
N HIS A 48 2.66 -8.38 -12.84
CA HIS A 48 4.07 -8.00 -12.65
C HIS A 48 4.95 -8.71 -13.67
N ALA A 49 5.32 -8.00 -14.75
CA ALA A 49 6.00 -8.57 -15.92
C ALA A 49 7.26 -9.36 -15.56
N GLY A 50 8.10 -8.85 -14.65
CA GLY A 50 9.34 -9.51 -14.25
C GLY A 50 9.13 -10.84 -13.51
N LEU A 51 8.04 -10.98 -12.75
CA LEU A 51 7.73 -12.21 -12.02
C LEU A 51 6.97 -13.18 -12.92
N ALA A 52 6.09 -12.67 -13.78
CA ALA A 52 5.33 -13.47 -14.75
C ALA A 52 6.26 -14.18 -15.76
N ALA A 53 7.44 -13.63 -16.03
CA ALA A 53 8.46 -14.27 -16.85
C ALA A 53 9.18 -15.44 -16.15
N LEU A 54 9.15 -15.51 -14.81
CA LEU A 54 9.93 -16.46 -14.01
C LEU A 54 9.06 -17.52 -13.32
N TYR A 55 7.80 -17.22 -13.08
CA TYR A 55 6.92 -18.01 -12.23
C TYR A 55 5.55 -18.26 -12.88
N PRO A 56 4.94 -19.43 -12.62
CA PRO A 56 3.57 -19.70 -13.05
C PRO A 56 2.58 -18.67 -12.49
N ASP A 57 1.57 -18.34 -13.29
CA ASP A 57 0.59 -17.31 -12.96
C ASP A 57 -0.09 -17.51 -11.59
N GLU A 58 -0.57 -18.73 -11.29
CA GLU A 58 -1.23 -19.01 -10.01
C GLU A 58 -0.32 -18.74 -8.80
N ALA A 59 0.96 -19.12 -8.90
CA ALA A 59 1.94 -18.89 -7.84
C ALA A 59 2.26 -17.39 -7.69
N LEU A 60 2.29 -16.64 -8.80
CA LEU A 60 2.43 -15.19 -8.79
C LEU A 60 1.25 -14.50 -8.11
N GLN A 61 0.01 -14.87 -8.46
CA GLN A 61 -1.20 -14.30 -7.86
C GLN A 61 -1.19 -14.51 -6.33
N GLN A 62 -0.91 -15.74 -5.89
CA GLN A 62 -0.84 -16.08 -4.46
C GLN A 62 0.27 -15.30 -3.75
N ALA A 63 1.47 -15.23 -4.34
CA ALA A 63 2.61 -14.57 -3.71
C ALA A 63 2.43 -13.04 -3.61
N ILE A 64 1.96 -12.37 -4.67
CA ILE A 64 1.72 -10.93 -4.62
C ILE A 64 0.54 -10.60 -3.70
N GLY A 65 -0.53 -11.39 -3.72
CA GLY A 65 -1.66 -11.23 -2.79
C GLY A 65 -1.23 -11.31 -1.32
N LEU A 66 -0.46 -12.34 -0.95
CA LEU A 66 0.10 -12.49 0.39
C LEU A 66 1.04 -11.32 0.75
N CYS A 67 1.83 -10.84 -0.22
CA CYS A 67 2.69 -9.69 0.01
C CYS A 67 1.89 -8.40 0.24
N HIS A 68 0.80 -8.21 -0.50
CA HIS A 68 -0.10 -7.07 -0.35
C HIS A 68 -0.71 -7.03 1.05
N GLU A 69 -1.24 -8.17 1.51
CA GLU A 69 -1.78 -8.33 2.86
C GLU A 69 -0.72 -8.04 3.93
N GLN A 70 0.47 -8.61 3.81
CA GLN A 70 1.54 -8.39 4.79
C GLN A 70 2.01 -6.93 4.86
N VAL A 71 2.09 -6.22 3.73
CA VAL A 71 2.45 -4.81 3.72
C VAL A 71 1.34 -3.96 4.33
N PHE A 72 0.08 -4.28 4.04
CA PHE A 72 -1.10 -3.62 4.59
C PHE A 72 -1.19 -3.79 6.11
N GLU A 73 -1.04 -5.02 6.61
CA GLU A 73 -1.01 -5.34 8.05
C GLU A 73 0.13 -4.62 8.75
N ARG A 74 1.35 -4.69 8.22
CA ARG A 74 2.50 -3.97 8.79
C ARG A 74 2.28 -2.47 8.86
N PHE A 75 1.63 -1.88 7.85
CA PHE A 75 1.28 -0.46 7.89
C PHE A 75 0.32 -0.17 9.05
N LEU A 76 -0.73 -0.98 9.21
CA LEU A 76 -1.70 -0.83 10.30
C LEU A 76 -1.11 -1.04 11.70
N GLU A 77 -0.11 -1.92 11.82
CA GLU A 77 0.62 -2.17 13.06
C GLU A 77 1.56 -1.03 13.47
N THR A 78 1.90 -0.10 12.55
CA THR A 78 2.75 1.04 12.90
C THR A 78 2.00 2.08 13.73
N PRO A 79 2.68 2.80 14.65
CA PRO A 79 2.07 3.91 15.38
C PRO A 79 1.50 4.98 14.44
N LEU A 80 0.38 5.61 14.81
CA LEU A 80 -0.27 6.65 13.98
C LEU A 80 0.67 7.81 13.62
N SER A 81 1.60 8.18 14.51
CA SER A 81 2.61 9.21 14.22
C SER A 81 3.56 8.81 13.08
N VAL A 82 3.91 7.52 12.99
CA VAL A 82 4.71 6.98 11.89
C VAL A 82 3.89 6.92 10.61
N GLN A 83 2.62 6.50 10.69
CA GLN A 83 1.70 6.53 9.55
C GLN A 83 1.51 7.95 9.01
N GLN A 84 1.37 8.96 9.89
CA GLN A 84 1.26 10.38 9.51
C GLN A 84 2.48 10.83 8.72
N GLN A 85 3.69 10.50 9.21
CA GLN A 85 4.93 10.90 8.57
C GLN A 85 5.11 10.23 7.21
N ASP A 86 4.77 8.94 7.11
CA ASP A 86 4.83 8.19 5.85
C ASP A 86 3.82 8.75 4.83
N LEU A 87 2.59 9.03 5.28
CA LEU A 87 1.56 9.68 4.48
C LEU A 87 2.01 11.05 3.97
N ARG A 88 2.57 11.90 4.84
CA ARG A 88 3.14 13.20 4.46
C ARG A 88 4.20 13.04 3.38
N THR A 89 5.15 12.12 3.56
CA THR A 89 6.22 11.87 2.59
C THR A 89 5.63 11.46 1.25
N CYS A 90 4.72 10.50 1.21
CA CYS A 90 4.07 10.05 -0.03
C CYS A 90 3.32 11.19 -0.73
N LEU A 91 2.40 11.87 -0.02
CA LEU A 91 1.57 12.93 -0.61
C LEU A 91 2.40 14.13 -1.07
N SER A 92 3.54 14.42 -0.44
CA SER A 92 4.43 15.51 -0.85
C SER A 92 5.10 15.27 -2.20
N THR A 93 5.28 14.01 -2.59
CA THR A 93 5.87 13.63 -3.89
C THR A 93 4.85 13.62 -5.04
N MET A 94 3.55 13.75 -4.74
CA MET A 94 2.50 13.75 -5.75
C MET A 94 2.46 15.05 -6.55
N GLN A 95 1.94 14.96 -7.77
CA GLN A 95 1.75 16.12 -8.63
C GLN A 95 0.81 17.14 -7.96
N GLY A 96 1.22 18.41 -7.97
CA GLY A 96 0.49 19.49 -7.28
C GLY A 96 0.84 19.65 -5.80
N GLY A 97 1.74 18.80 -5.27
CA GLY A 97 2.27 18.90 -3.92
C GLY A 97 1.30 18.47 -2.81
N LEU A 98 1.80 18.49 -1.58
CA LEU A 98 1.13 17.95 -0.39
C LEU A 98 -0.31 18.45 -0.23
N GLN A 99 -0.55 19.76 -0.33
CA GLN A 99 -1.88 20.32 -0.10
C GLN A 99 -2.92 19.83 -1.11
N SER A 100 -2.56 19.80 -2.40
CA SER A 100 -3.44 19.35 -3.47
C SER A 100 -3.76 17.86 -3.32
N ALA A 101 -2.74 17.06 -2.95
CA ALA A 101 -2.88 15.64 -2.70
C ALA A 101 -3.81 15.34 -1.51
N ILE A 102 -3.68 16.07 -0.40
CA ILE A 102 -4.59 15.95 0.77
C ILE A 102 -6.04 16.23 0.36
N ILE A 103 -6.30 17.35 -0.32
CA ILE A 103 -7.66 17.72 -0.76
C ILE A 103 -8.24 16.62 -1.66
N HIS A 104 -7.45 16.13 -2.62
CA HIS A 104 -7.90 15.07 -3.52
C HIS A 104 -8.25 13.78 -2.77
N TRP A 105 -7.36 13.33 -1.88
CA TRP A 105 -7.55 12.10 -1.12
C TRP A 105 -8.73 12.17 -0.15
N ARG A 106 -8.99 13.33 0.46
CA ARG A 106 -10.16 13.53 1.32
C ARG A 106 -11.48 13.51 0.53
N ASN A 107 -11.49 14.10 -0.67
CA ASN A 107 -12.71 14.20 -1.48
C ASN A 107 -13.06 12.90 -2.18
N MET A 108 -12.06 12.19 -2.72
CA MET A 108 -12.26 10.99 -3.52
C MET A 108 -12.10 9.69 -2.74
N GLU A 109 -11.62 9.78 -1.49
CA GLU A 109 -11.20 8.62 -0.68
C GLU A 109 -10.28 7.66 -1.46
N SER A 110 -9.36 8.22 -2.28
CA SER A 110 -8.50 7.46 -3.21
C SER A 110 -7.66 6.38 -2.53
N TYR A 111 -7.43 6.49 -1.22
CA TYR A 111 -6.76 5.47 -0.42
C TYR A 111 -7.52 4.14 -0.34
N ARG A 112 -8.83 4.09 -0.61
CA ARG A 112 -9.60 2.85 -0.53
C ARG A 112 -9.13 1.77 -1.51
N VAL A 113 -8.56 2.16 -2.64
CA VAL A 113 -8.03 1.22 -3.64
C VAL A 113 -6.78 0.49 -3.15
N LEU A 114 -6.15 0.99 -2.08
CA LEU A 114 -4.93 0.41 -1.49
C LEU A 114 -5.21 -0.82 -0.64
N MET A 115 -6.47 -1.13 -0.34
CA MET A 115 -6.83 -2.26 0.51
C MET A 115 -6.75 -3.57 -0.29
N PRO A 116 -6.11 -4.62 0.26
CA PRO A 116 -6.19 -5.96 -0.30
C PRO A 116 -7.64 -6.47 -0.30
N GLU A 117 -8.00 -7.24 -1.32
CA GLU A 117 -9.37 -7.74 -1.48
C GLU A 117 -9.79 -8.66 -0.32
N GLN A 118 -8.90 -9.58 0.07
CA GLN A 118 -9.14 -10.61 1.08
C GLN A 118 -8.95 -10.13 2.53
N SER A 119 -8.61 -8.85 2.74
CA SER A 119 -8.46 -8.32 4.10
C SER A 119 -9.81 -8.32 4.85
N PRO A 120 -9.83 -8.70 6.14
CA PRO A 120 -11.02 -8.59 6.97
C PRO A 120 -11.59 -7.17 7.02
N ASP A 121 -12.93 -7.06 7.08
CA ASP A 121 -13.62 -5.76 7.04
C ASP A 121 -13.20 -4.84 8.19
N TYR A 122 -12.95 -5.38 9.38
CA TYR A 122 -12.49 -4.57 10.52
C TYR A 122 -11.12 -3.91 10.28
N LEU A 123 -10.22 -4.55 9.51
CA LEU A 123 -8.94 -3.94 9.14
C LEU A 123 -9.11 -2.88 8.04
N LYS A 124 -10.03 -3.12 7.09
CA LYS A 124 -10.39 -2.12 6.06
C LYS A 124 -10.99 -0.87 6.70
N GLU A 125 -11.86 -1.04 7.70
CA GLU A 125 -12.44 0.05 8.49
C GLU A 125 -11.39 0.79 9.31
N LEU A 126 -10.50 0.07 10.00
CA LEU A 126 -9.38 0.65 10.74
C LEU A 126 -8.49 1.50 9.82
N PHE A 127 -8.11 0.97 8.66
CA PHE A 127 -7.32 1.68 7.66
C PHE A 127 -8.00 2.98 7.21
N CYS A 128 -9.27 2.89 6.82
CA CYS A 128 -10.03 4.06 6.38
C CYS A 128 -10.17 5.09 7.49
N SER A 129 -10.46 4.65 8.72
CA SER A 129 -10.58 5.53 9.88
C SER A 129 -9.27 6.27 10.16
N ASN A 130 -8.15 5.53 10.22
CA ASN A 130 -6.83 6.11 10.42
C ASN A 130 -6.51 7.15 9.34
N LEU A 131 -6.69 6.81 8.06
CA LEU A 131 -6.34 7.74 6.99
C LEU A 131 -7.21 9.00 6.97
N ARG A 132 -8.50 8.92 7.30
CA ARG A 132 -9.34 10.12 7.43
C ARG A 132 -8.80 11.07 8.51
N VAL A 133 -8.50 10.54 9.69
CA VAL A 133 -7.95 11.32 10.81
C VAL A 133 -6.58 11.91 10.45
N LEU A 134 -5.69 11.12 9.86
CA LEU A 134 -4.37 11.59 9.46
C LEU A 134 -4.42 12.68 8.39
N LEU A 135 -5.33 12.56 7.41
CA LEU A 135 -5.53 13.59 6.38
C LEU A 135 -6.11 14.88 6.97
N GLU A 136 -6.96 14.80 8.00
CA GLU A 136 -7.47 15.95 8.73
C GLU A 136 -6.36 16.68 9.48
N ILE A 137 -5.54 15.95 10.24
CA ILE A 137 -4.38 16.50 10.95
C ILE A 137 -3.42 17.20 9.97
N LEU A 138 -3.06 16.53 8.86
CA LEU A 138 -2.16 17.11 7.86
C LEU A 138 -2.74 18.37 7.21
N GLN A 139 -4.06 18.41 6.97
CA GLN A 139 -4.74 19.59 6.45
C GLN A 139 -4.66 20.78 7.42
N GLU A 140 -4.87 20.53 8.71
CA GLU A 140 -4.78 21.58 9.75
C GLU A 140 -3.36 22.13 9.84
N GLU A 141 -2.34 21.27 9.87
CA GLU A 141 -0.93 21.67 9.89
C GLU A 141 -0.56 22.53 8.68
N CYS A 142 -1.02 22.17 7.47
CA CYS A 142 -0.80 22.97 6.27
C CYS A 142 -1.52 24.32 6.31
N THR A 143 -2.69 24.40 6.96
CA THR A 143 -3.45 25.63 7.10
C THR A 143 -2.79 26.57 8.11
N GLN A 144 -2.31 26.05 9.24
CA GLN A 144 -1.58 26.81 10.26
C GLN A 144 -0.25 27.37 9.72
N ALA A 145 0.52 26.56 8.98
CA ALA A 145 1.78 27.00 8.38
C ALA A 145 1.60 28.19 7.41
N ARG A 146 0.44 28.27 6.73
CA ARG A 146 0.10 29.42 5.85
C ARG A 146 -0.32 30.66 6.63
N SER A 147 -0.88 30.51 7.83
CA SER A 147 -1.27 31.65 8.67
C SER A 147 -0.08 32.32 9.36
N THR A 148 1.06 31.61 9.47
CA THR A 148 2.29 32.09 10.12
C THR A 148 3.34 32.61 9.14
N ALA A 149 3.09 32.51 7.84
CA ALA A 149 3.97 32.95 6.75
C ALA A 149 3.48 34.28 6.15
#